data_AF-A0A916EGE9-F1
#
_entry.id   AF-A0A916EGE9-F1
#
_cell.length_a   1.000
_cell.length_b   1.000
_cell.length_c   1.000
_cell.angle_alpha   90.00
_cell.angle_beta   90.00
_cell.angle_gamma   90.00
#
_symmetry.space_group_name_H-M   'P 1'
#
loop_
_entity.id
_entity.type
_entity.pdbx_description
1 polymer ?
#
loop_
_entity_poly.entity_id
_entity_poly.type
_entity_poly.pdbx_seq_one_letter_code
_entity_poly.pdbx_strand_id
1 'polypeptide(L)'
;MVDNLAKDAVSKDPIYIDPRLLMYKGNVCWNRNLIEKEVTIMIKHIRETQWIEEFFNLHRNECWNNSETLAEIEWPYTFRVLKGNMELTNFSEHELNSFKVKIRTEELPTLDNLIKRKPHVYSSKWKCPMCLKDDETYSHLWKCEHLRQVNQNMIDFAL
;
A
#
# COMPACT_ATOMS: atom_id res chain seq x y z
N MET A 1 27.69 -2.04 -12.91
CA MET A 1 28.11 -2.52 -11.56
C MET A 1 27.94 -4.04 -11.45
N VAL A 2 26.77 -4.61 -11.74
CA VAL A 2 26.53 -6.07 -11.69
C VAL A 2 27.39 -6.85 -12.72
N ASP A 3 27.56 -6.31 -13.93
CA ASP A 3 28.35 -6.98 -14.99
C ASP A 3 29.85 -7.11 -14.65
N ASN A 4 30.43 -6.10 -13.99
CA ASN A 4 31.83 -6.16 -13.54
C ASN A 4 32.00 -7.18 -12.40
N LEU A 5 31.02 -7.27 -11.49
CA LEU A 5 31.03 -8.27 -10.41
C LEU A 5 30.89 -9.70 -10.96
N ALA A 6 30.12 -9.89 -12.03
CA ALA A 6 29.99 -11.19 -12.70
C ALA A 6 31.32 -11.62 -13.35
N LYS A 7 32.02 -10.70 -14.02
CA LYS A 7 33.34 -10.96 -14.63
C LYS A 7 34.42 -11.27 -13.59
N ASP A 8 34.39 -10.59 -12.44
CA ASP A 8 35.30 -10.85 -11.31
C ASP A 8 34.98 -12.16 -10.56
N ALA A 9 33.75 -12.68 -10.67
CA ALA A 9 33.39 -13.96 -10.05
C ALA A 9 33.89 -15.17 -10.86
N VAL A 10 34.05 -15.02 -12.17
CA VAL A 10 34.56 -16.08 -13.07
C VAL A 10 36.03 -16.42 -12.80
N SER A 11 36.81 -15.48 -12.27
CA SER A 11 38.21 -15.69 -11.92
C SER A 11 38.43 -16.29 -10.52
N LYS A 12 37.36 -16.49 -9.74
CA LYS A 12 37.44 -17.05 -8.39
C LYS A 12 37.17 -18.55 -8.40
N ASP A 13 37.82 -19.25 -7.48
CA ASP A 13 37.57 -20.67 -7.28
C ASP A 13 36.10 -20.93 -6.95
N PRO A 14 35.51 -22.04 -7.47
CA PRO A 14 34.14 -22.38 -7.20
C PRO A 14 33.93 -22.61 -5.71
N ILE A 15 32.90 -21.97 -5.15
CA ILE A 15 32.48 -22.21 -3.78
C ILE A 15 31.85 -23.59 -3.72
N TYR A 16 32.52 -24.52 -3.05
CA TYR A 16 31.97 -25.85 -2.78
C TYR A 16 31.12 -25.80 -1.50
N ILE A 17 29.80 -25.84 -1.66
CA ILE A 17 28.90 -26.00 -0.52
C ILE A 17 28.78 -27.49 -0.23
N ASP A 18 29.34 -27.93 0.90
CA ASP A 18 29.22 -29.31 1.36
C ASP A 18 27.73 -29.67 1.56
N PRO A 19 27.17 -30.65 0.83
CA PRO A 19 25.77 -31.04 0.94
C PRO A 19 25.35 -31.45 2.36
N ARG A 20 26.31 -31.88 3.21
CA ARG A 20 26.06 -32.21 4.62
C ARG A 20 25.65 -30.99 5.45
N LEU A 21 26.04 -29.78 5.04
CA LEU A 21 25.59 -28.53 5.67
C LEU A 21 24.09 -28.28 5.43
N LEU A 22 23.55 -28.74 4.30
CA LEU A 22 22.10 -28.68 4.02
C LEU A 22 21.30 -29.68 4.86
N MET A 23 21.96 -30.72 5.38
CA MET A 23 21.35 -31.73 6.27
C MET A 23 21.42 -31.35 7.76
N TYR A 24 22.16 -30.29 8.11
CA TYR A 24 22.30 -29.85 9.49
C TYR A 24 21.01 -29.20 9.99
N LYS A 25 20.20 -29.94 10.74
CA LYS A 25 19.09 -29.40 11.54
C LYS A 25 19.61 -28.82 12.85
N GLY A 26 20.37 -27.74 12.73
CA GLY A 26 20.80 -26.96 13.88
C GLY A 26 19.60 -26.28 14.55
N ASN A 27 19.52 -26.39 15.86
CA ASN A 27 18.62 -25.57 16.65
C ASN A 27 19.08 -24.11 16.54
N VAL A 28 18.27 -23.26 15.92
CA VAL A 28 18.58 -21.83 15.79
C VAL A 28 18.17 -21.14 17.08
N CYS A 29 19.04 -20.26 17.59
CA CYS A 29 18.79 -19.50 18.80
C CYS A 29 18.79 -18.00 18.48
N TRP A 30 17.86 -17.24 19.05
CA TRP A 30 17.85 -15.79 19.07
C TRP A 30 18.06 -15.28 20.49
N ASN A 31 19.08 -14.45 20.70
CA ASN A 31 19.44 -13.94 22.03
C ASN A 31 19.51 -15.04 23.12
N ARG A 32 20.16 -16.17 22.79
CA ARG A 32 20.27 -17.39 23.62
C ARG A 32 18.96 -18.13 23.91
N ASN A 33 17.84 -17.72 23.32
CA ASN A 33 16.57 -18.46 23.39
C ASN A 33 16.40 -19.34 22.15
N LEU A 34 15.96 -20.58 22.34
CA LEU A 34 15.68 -21.51 21.25
C LEU A 34 14.51 -21.00 20.42
N ILE A 35 14.67 -21.03 19.09
CA ILE A 35 13.60 -20.71 18.16
C ILE A 35 12.79 -22.00 17.91
N GLU A 36 11.62 -22.08 18.53
CA GLU A 36 10.72 -23.24 18.43
C GLU A 36 10.00 -23.34 17.08
N LYS A 37 9.84 -22.20 16.38
CA LYS A 37 9.20 -22.12 15.07
C LYS A 37 10.24 -22.22 13.97
N GLU A 38 9.81 -22.64 12.79
CA GLU A 38 10.67 -22.61 11.61
C GLU A 38 11.18 -21.17 11.36
N VAL A 39 12.48 -21.02 11.13
CA VAL A 39 13.18 -19.73 11.13
C VAL A 39 12.68 -18.82 10.01
N THR A 40 12.39 -19.36 8.83
CA THR A 40 11.86 -18.56 7.72
C THR A 40 10.46 -18.03 8.03
N ILE A 41 9.61 -18.81 8.71
CA ILE A 41 8.29 -18.35 9.18
C ILE A 41 8.45 -17.23 10.20
N MET A 42 9.38 -17.36 11.16
CA MET A 42 9.63 -16.30 12.13
C MET A 42 10.09 -15.01 11.45
N ILE A 43 11.08 -15.09 10.55
CA ILE A 43 11.60 -13.93 9.84
C ILE A 43 10.49 -13.26 9.04
N LYS A 44 9.65 -14.05 8.36
CA LYS A 44 8.48 -13.56 7.63
C LYS A 44 7.55 -12.76 8.55
N HIS A 45 7.14 -13.31 9.69
CA HIS A 45 6.26 -12.61 10.62
C HIS A 45 6.89 -11.33 11.17
N ILE A 46 8.19 -11.34 11.52
CA ILE A 46 8.88 -10.14 12.00
C ILE A 46 8.81 -9.04 10.93
N ARG A 47 9.12 -9.37 9.68
CA ARG A 47 9.07 -8.42 8.57
C ARG A 47 7.65 -7.91 8.32
N GLU A 48 6.65 -8.79 8.36
CA GLU A 48 5.25 -8.41 8.22
C GLU A 48 4.81 -7.47 9.34
N THR A 49 5.15 -7.75 10.59
CA THR A 49 4.82 -6.88 11.73
C THR A 49 5.49 -5.51 11.60
N GLN A 50 6.79 -5.47 11.27
CA GLN A 50 7.51 -4.20 11.03
C GLN A 50 6.86 -3.38 9.92
N TRP A 51 6.54 -4.04 8.80
CA TRP A 51 5.89 -3.37 7.68
C TRP A 51 4.49 -2.85 8.02
N ILE A 52 3.72 -3.63 8.76
CA ILE A 52 2.39 -3.22 9.25
C ILE A 52 2.50 -2.00 10.17
N GLU A 53 3.45 -2.02 11.11
CA GLU A 53 3.70 -0.89 12.02
C GLU A 53 4.12 0.37 11.26
N GLU A 54 5.09 0.25 10.35
CA GLU A 54 5.50 1.34 9.47
C GLU A 54 4.33 1.86 8.63
N PHE A 55 3.49 0.97 8.11
CA PHE A 55 2.31 1.33 7.35
C PHE A 55 1.31 2.14 8.19
N PHE A 56 0.90 1.65 9.35
CA PHE A 56 -0.05 2.34 10.23
C PHE A 56 0.46 3.70 10.72
N ASN A 57 1.78 3.86 10.88
CA ASN A 57 2.40 5.11 11.32
C ASN A 57 2.55 6.17 10.21
N LEU A 58 2.12 5.89 8.97
CA LEU A 58 2.15 6.89 7.91
C LEU A 58 1.08 7.97 8.20
N HIS A 59 1.41 9.24 7.99
CA HIS A 59 0.50 10.36 8.30
C HIS A 59 -0.87 10.25 7.62
N ARG A 60 -0.92 9.70 6.39
CA ARG A 60 -2.19 9.40 5.70
C ARG A 60 -3.11 8.43 6.45
N ASN A 61 -2.54 7.63 7.35
CA ASN A 61 -3.26 6.64 8.14
C ASN A 61 -3.67 7.15 9.52
N GLU A 62 -3.38 8.41 9.86
CA GLU A 62 -3.68 8.99 11.17
C GLU A 62 -5.18 8.93 11.50
N CYS A 63 -6.06 9.12 10.50
CA CYS A 63 -7.51 8.98 10.67
C CYS A 63 -7.96 7.53 10.93
N TRP A 64 -7.16 6.53 10.53
CA TRP A 64 -7.44 5.10 10.74
C TRP A 64 -6.80 4.56 12.03
N ASN A 65 -5.97 5.34 12.72
CA ASN A 65 -5.33 4.94 13.98
C ASN A 65 -6.25 5.06 15.20
N ASN A 66 -7.53 5.39 15.00
CA ASN A 66 -8.53 5.36 16.07
C ASN A 66 -9.15 3.96 16.18
N SER A 67 -9.03 3.32 17.35
CA SER A 67 -9.62 2.00 17.62
C SER A 67 -11.13 1.97 17.48
N GLU A 68 -11.83 3.08 17.76
CA GLU A 68 -13.29 3.17 17.59
C GLU A 68 -13.67 3.13 16.11
N THR A 69 -12.98 3.91 15.27
CA THR A 69 -13.19 3.93 13.82
C THR A 69 -12.90 2.58 13.18
N LEU A 70 -11.85 1.86 13.64
CA LEU A 70 -11.55 0.52 13.13
C LEU A 70 -12.61 -0.53 13.52
N ALA A 71 -13.26 -0.36 14.67
CA ALA A 71 -14.30 -1.25 15.15
C ALA A 71 -15.63 -1.08 14.38
N GLU A 72 -15.88 0.11 13.84
CA GLU A 72 -17.05 0.39 12.99
C GLU A 72 -16.94 -0.21 11.57
N ILE A 73 -15.73 -0.56 11.13
CA ILE A 73 -15.52 -1.12 9.81
C ILE A 73 -15.97 -2.58 9.78
N GLU A 74 -17.01 -2.85 9.00
CA GLU A 74 -17.37 -4.22 8.66
C GLU A 74 -16.38 -4.78 7.63
N TRP A 75 -15.28 -5.33 8.12
CA TRP A 75 -14.18 -5.86 7.32
C TRP A 75 -14.60 -6.87 6.25
N PRO A 76 -15.50 -7.84 6.49
CA PRO A 76 -15.91 -8.79 5.46
C PRO A 76 -16.55 -8.11 4.24
N TYR A 77 -17.41 -7.11 4.46
CA TYR A 77 -18.04 -6.36 3.38
C TYR A 77 -17.06 -5.40 2.70
N THR A 78 -16.20 -4.75 3.48
CA THR A 78 -15.12 -3.90 2.96
C THR A 78 -14.21 -4.68 2.02
N PHE A 79 -13.75 -5.86 2.44
CA PHE A 79 -12.95 -6.72 1.58
C PHE A 79 -13.73 -7.21 0.37
N ARG A 80 -15.02 -7.55 0.49
CA ARG A 80 -15.84 -7.93 -0.66
C ARG A 80 -15.94 -6.82 -1.71
N VAL A 81 -16.08 -5.57 -1.30
CA VAL A 81 -16.16 -4.41 -2.21
C VAL A 81 -14.80 -4.10 -2.86
N LEU A 82 -13.72 -4.24 -2.09
CA LEU A 82 -12.34 -4.05 -2.55
C LEU A 82 -11.85 -5.19 -3.44
N LYS A 83 -12.35 -6.41 -3.21
CA LYS A 83 -12.03 -7.59 -3.98
C LYS A 83 -12.73 -7.49 -5.33
N GLY A 84 -11.99 -7.00 -6.33
CA GLY A 84 -12.39 -7.10 -7.73
C GLY A 84 -12.52 -8.55 -8.19
N ASN A 85 -12.81 -8.75 -9.47
CA ASN A 85 -12.93 -10.10 -10.02
C ASN A 85 -11.54 -10.77 -10.00
N MET A 86 -11.37 -11.80 -9.16
CA MET A 86 -10.10 -12.52 -9.05
C MET A 86 -9.81 -13.39 -10.28
N GLU A 87 -10.81 -13.65 -11.12
CA GLU A 87 -10.67 -14.52 -12.29
C GLU A 87 -10.07 -13.80 -13.50
N LEU A 88 -10.05 -12.45 -13.50
CA LEU A 88 -9.59 -11.65 -14.62
C LEU A 88 -8.55 -10.60 -14.19
N THR A 89 -7.27 -10.86 -14.43
CA THR A 89 -6.22 -9.83 -14.26
C THR A 89 -6.16 -8.95 -15.51
N ASN A 90 -7.12 -8.04 -15.68
CA ASN A 90 -7.08 -7.03 -16.74
C ASN A 90 -6.78 -5.62 -16.18
N PHE A 91 -6.25 -4.74 -17.04
CA PHE A 91 -5.84 -3.39 -16.64
C PHE A 91 -7.01 -2.56 -16.09
N SER A 92 -8.20 -2.69 -16.68
CA SER A 92 -9.39 -1.94 -16.26
C SER A 92 -9.82 -2.27 -14.83
N GLU A 93 -9.78 -3.55 -14.44
CA GLU A 93 -10.08 -3.97 -13.07
C GLU A 93 -9.01 -3.51 -12.08
N HIS A 94 -7.74 -3.55 -12.48
CA HIS A 94 -6.65 -3.00 -11.67
C HIS A 94 -6.83 -1.50 -11.43
N GLU A 95 -7.16 -0.73 -12.47
CA GLU A 95 -7.44 0.71 -12.36
C GLU A 95 -8.63 0.99 -11.44
N LEU A 96 -9.73 0.23 -11.60
CA LEU A 96 -10.91 0.35 -10.74
C LEU A 96 -10.61 0.02 -9.28
N ASN A 97 -9.86 -1.06 -9.01
CA ASN A 97 -9.48 -1.45 -7.65
C ASN A 97 -8.54 -0.39 -7.05
N SER A 98 -7.58 0.12 -7.82
CA SER A 98 -6.71 1.23 -7.39
C SER A 98 -7.53 2.48 -7.06
N PHE A 99 -8.55 2.79 -7.88
CA PHE A 99 -9.44 3.91 -7.66
C PHE A 99 -10.27 3.76 -6.38
N LYS A 100 -10.87 2.58 -6.14
CA LYS A 100 -11.60 2.27 -4.90
C LYS A 100 -10.73 2.44 -3.66
N VAL A 101 -9.48 1.96 -3.70
CA VAL A 101 -8.53 2.12 -2.59
C VAL A 101 -8.20 3.59 -2.37
N LYS A 102 -7.96 4.37 -3.43
CA LYS A 102 -7.68 5.81 -3.33
C LYS A 102 -8.84 6.61 -2.76
N ILE A 103 -10.09 6.27 -3.10
CA ILE A 103 -11.27 6.86 -2.45
C ILE A 103 -11.20 6.60 -0.95
N ARG A 104 -11.11 5.32 -0.55
CA ARG A 104 -11.16 4.94 0.88
C ARG A 104 -10.00 5.49 1.69
N THR A 105 -8.85 5.73 1.07
CA THR A 105 -7.66 6.26 1.75
C THR A 105 -7.51 7.78 1.61
N GLU A 106 -8.47 8.45 0.96
CA GLU A 106 -8.41 9.89 0.65
C GLU A 106 -7.18 10.29 -0.19
N GLU A 107 -6.63 9.35 -0.98
CA GLU A 107 -5.42 9.52 -1.79
C GLU A 107 -5.72 9.83 -3.27
N LEU A 108 -6.95 10.25 -3.58
CA LEU A 108 -7.33 10.78 -4.89
C LEU A 108 -6.43 11.96 -5.28
N PRO A 109 -6.20 12.20 -6.58
CA PRO A 109 -5.36 13.30 -7.06
C PRO A 109 -6.10 14.65 -6.98
N THR A 110 -6.65 14.99 -5.82
CA THR A 110 -7.17 16.32 -5.51
C THR A 110 -6.03 17.33 -5.42
N LEU A 111 -6.30 18.60 -5.70
CA LEU A 111 -5.28 19.64 -5.67
C LEU A 111 -4.51 19.70 -4.35
N ASP A 112 -5.18 19.57 -3.20
CA ASP A 112 -4.53 19.53 -1.88
C ASP A 112 -3.49 18.40 -1.77
N ASN A 113 -3.81 17.20 -2.25
CA ASN A 113 -2.88 16.06 -2.30
C ASN A 113 -1.78 16.25 -3.33
N LEU A 114 -2.09 16.84 -4.50
CA LEU A 114 -1.11 17.12 -5.54
C LEU A 114 -0.08 18.16 -5.07
N ILE A 115 -0.50 19.19 -4.32
CA ILE A 115 0.40 20.17 -3.70
C ILE A 115 1.32 19.48 -2.69
N LYS A 116 0.79 18.62 -1.81
CA LYS A 116 1.61 17.86 -0.85
C LYS A 116 2.67 17.00 -1.56
N ARG A 117 2.29 16.31 -2.64
CA ARG A 117 3.17 15.38 -3.37
C ARG A 117 4.18 16.08 -4.27
N LYS A 118 3.80 17.19 -4.92
CA LYS A 118 4.59 17.92 -5.94
C LYS A 118 4.37 19.43 -5.84
N PRO A 119 4.86 20.08 -4.76
CA PRO A 119 4.60 21.51 -4.50
C PRO A 119 5.24 22.47 -5.53
N HIS A 120 6.20 21.99 -6.32
CA HIS A 120 6.83 22.75 -7.40
C HIS A 120 6.04 22.72 -8.71
N VAL A 121 5.07 21.81 -8.85
CA VAL A 121 4.20 21.67 -10.04
C VAL A 121 2.84 22.32 -9.79
N TYR A 122 2.28 22.13 -8.60
CA TYR A 122 0.93 22.56 -8.24
C TYR A 122 0.96 23.75 -7.29
N SER A 123 0.17 24.77 -7.61
CA SER A 123 0.09 26.00 -6.81
C SER A 123 -1.05 25.94 -5.79
N SER A 124 -0.78 26.36 -4.55
CA SER A 124 -1.79 26.55 -3.51
C SER A 124 -2.81 27.65 -3.81
N LYS A 125 -2.57 28.46 -4.85
CA LYS A 125 -3.52 29.47 -5.33
C LYS A 125 -4.56 28.91 -6.28
N TRP A 126 -4.35 27.71 -6.83
CA TRP A 126 -5.31 27.10 -7.75
C TRP A 126 -6.58 26.70 -6.98
N LYS A 127 -7.72 26.84 -7.65
CA LYS A 127 -9.03 26.44 -7.14
C LYS A 127 -9.49 25.18 -7.84
N CYS A 128 -10.55 24.59 -7.32
CA CYS A 128 -11.18 23.43 -7.93
C CYS A 128 -11.45 23.68 -9.42
N PRO A 129 -10.96 22.81 -10.32
CA PRO A 129 -11.10 23.01 -11.76
C PRO A 129 -12.56 22.94 -12.23
N MET A 130 -13.45 22.36 -11.41
CA MET A 130 -14.86 22.18 -11.74
C MET A 130 -15.71 23.40 -11.38
N CYS A 131 -15.51 23.98 -10.19
CA CYS A 131 -16.31 25.12 -9.72
C CYS A 131 -15.60 26.47 -9.82
N LEU A 132 -14.26 26.46 -9.91
CA LEU A 132 -13.36 27.62 -9.95
C LEU A 132 -13.50 28.60 -8.75
N LYS A 133 -14.15 28.17 -7.66
CA LYS A 133 -14.44 29.00 -6.49
C LYS A 133 -13.69 28.52 -5.25
N ASP A 134 -13.92 27.28 -4.87
CA ASP A 134 -13.41 26.69 -3.63
C ASP A 134 -12.11 25.93 -3.84
N ASP A 135 -11.41 25.63 -2.75
CA ASP A 135 -10.24 24.76 -2.78
C ASP A 135 -10.67 23.30 -3.03
N GLU A 136 -9.97 22.61 -3.93
CA GLU A 136 -10.22 21.20 -4.19
C GLU A 136 -9.57 20.33 -3.12
N THR A 137 -10.41 19.91 -2.18
CA THR A 137 -10.11 18.94 -1.13
C THR A 137 -10.90 17.66 -1.35
N TYR A 138 -10.53 16.58 -0.67
CA TYR A 138 -11.30 15.34 -0.70
C TYR A 138 -12.77 15.56 -0.32
N SER A 139 -13.06 16.33 0.73
CA SER A 139 -14.44 16.67 1.12
C SER A 139 -15.16 17.54 0.08
N HIS A 140 -14.45 18.44 -0.61
CA HIS A 140 -15.05 19.28 -1.64
C HIS A 140 -15.51 18.45 -2.84
N LEU A 141 -14.76 17.42 -3.25
CA LEU A 141 -15.15 16.54 -4.37
C LEU A 141 -16.60 16.06 -4.23
N TRP A 142 -16.98 15.58 -3.05
CA TRP A 142 -18.31 15.03 -2.77
C TRP A 142 -19.42 16.09 -2.66
N LYS A 143 -19.08 17.35 -2.38
CA LYS A 143 -20.03 18.47 -2.19
C LYS A 143 -20.11 19.41 -3.39
N CYS A 144 -19.17 19.32 -4.33
CA CYS A 144 -19.10 20.19 -5.48
C CYS A 144 -20.34 19.98 -6.37
N GLU A 145 -21.13 21.03 -6.56
CA GLU A 145 -22.37 20.97 -7.36
C GLU A 145 -22.10 20.52 -8.81
N HIS A 146 -20.95 20.90 -9.36
CA HIS A 146 -20.51 20.54 -10.71
C HIS A 146 -20.06 19.08 -10.85
N LEU A 147 -19.83 18.37 -9.73
CA LEU A 147 -19.49 16.94 -9.71
C LEU A 147 -20.65 16.05 -9.28
N ARG A 148 -21.81 16.61 -8.96
CA ARG A 148 -22.93 15.88 -8.36
C ARG A 148 -23.32 14.62 -9.14
N GLN A 149 -23.48 14.71 -10.46
CA GLN A 149 -23.84 13.57 -11.29
C GLN A 149 -22.74 12.49 -11.35
N VAL A 150 -21.47 12.92 -11.38
CA VAL A 150 -20.32 12.01 -11.40
C VAL A 150 -20.23 11.26 -10.07
N ASN A 151 -20.38 11.98 -8.95
CA ASN A 151 -20.36 11.41 -7.61
C ASN A 151 -21.50 10.42 -7.40
N GLN A 152 -22.70 10.71 -7.90
CA GLN A 152 -23.84 9.81 -7.85
C GLN A 152 -23.49 8.47 -8.53
N ASN A 153 -22.98 8.53 -9.76
CA ASN A 153 -22.58 7.35 -10.52
C ASN A 153 -21.43 6.58 -9.82
N MET A 154 -20.52 7.29 -9.13
CA MET A 154 -19.42 6.66 -8.39
C MET A 154 -19.90 5.93 -7.14
N ILE A 155 -20.84 6.51 -6.40
CA ILE A 155 -21.45 5.86 -5.22
C ILE A 155 -22.16 4.57 -5.67
N ASP A 156 -22.91 4.63 -6.77
CA ASP A 156 -23.65 3.48 -7.31
C ASP A 156 -22.73 2.36 -7.85
N PHE A 157 -21.46 2.65 -8.15
CA PHE A 157 -20.49 1.69 -8.69
C PHE A 157 -19.47 1.19 -7.65
N ALA A 158 -19.29 1.94 -6.57
CA ALA A 158 -18.27 1.69 -5.53
C ALA A 158 -18.85 1.11 -4.22
N LEU A 159 -20.18 1.08 -4.06
CA LEU A 159 -20.93 0.41 -3.00
C LEU A 159 -21.79 -0.72 -3.59
#